data_AF-A0A0D3IX66-F1
#
_entry.id   AF-A0A0D3IX66-F1
#
_cell.length_a   1.000
_cell.length_b   1.000
_cell.length_c   1.000
_cell.angle_alpha   90.00
_cell.angle_beta   90.00
_cell.angle_gamma   90.00
#
_symmetry.space_group_name_H-M   'P 1'
#
loop_
_entity.id
_entity.type
_entity.pdbx_description
1 polymer ?
#
loop_
_entity_poly.entity_id
_entity_poly.type
_entity_poly.pdbx_seq_one_letter_code
_entity_poly.pdbx_strand_id
1 'polypeptide(L)'
;MIEEMVSGGHSVTIFFYNPNIHPRAEYEIRKAENKRYAAELGIAFVDADYDVDEFHRRARGLEFEPERGRRCSMCFDMRMDVTAEYASQHGFDCFTTTNATSRWKDMKQVNASGLQAAAKHGFRPYYWVYDWQTDGMTARKYRINAEQRFYKQ
;
A
#
# COMPACT_ATOMS: atom_id res chain seq x y z
N MET A 1 11.21 -3.23 3.15
CA MET A 1 10.42 -3.56 1.97
C MET A 1 11.02 -2.89 0.75
N ILE A 2 10.94 -1.57 0.62
CA ILE A 2 11.52 -0.85 -0.53
C ILE A 2 13.02 -1.10 -0.66
N GLU A 3 13.81 -0.86 0.40
CA GLU A 3 15.26 -1.13 0.38
C GLU A 3 15.58 -2.57 -0.02
N GLU A 4 14.83 -3.55 0.52
CA GLU A 4 15.00 -4.99 0.21
C GLU A 4 14.78 -5.28 -1.27
N MET A 5 13.74 -4.70 -1.87
CA MET A 5 13.43 -4.86 -3.29
C MET A 5 14.53 -4.25 -4.17
N VAL A 6 14.99 -3.05 -3.81
CA VAL A 6 16.07 -2.37 -4.55
C VAL A 6 17.37 -3.14 -4.43
N SER A 7 17.74 -3.63 -3.24
CA SER A 7 18.94 -4.46 -3.06
C SER A 7 18.85 -5.81 -3.78
N GLY A 8 17.63 -6.33 -3.98
CA GLY A 8 17.35 -7.51 -4.79
C GLY A 8 17.42 -7.28 -6.30
N GLY A 9 17.71 -6.05 -6.75
CA GLY A 9 17.83 -5.70 -8.17
C GLY A 9 16.51 -5.40 -8.87
N HIS A 10 15.42 -5.19 -8.12
CA HIS A 10 14.13 -4.83 -8.72
C HIS A 10 14.04 -3.33 -9.03
N SER A 11 13.46 -2.99 -10.19
CA SER A 11 13.04 -1.62 -10.48
C SER A 11 11.72 -1.35 -9.76
N VAL A 12 11.74 -0.41 -8.82
CA VAL A 12 10.61 -0.13 -7.92
C VAL A 12 9.99 1.21 -8.28
N THR A 13 8.65 1.25 -8.26
CA THR A 13 7.86 2.49 -8.26
C THR A 13 6.92 2.46 -7.06
N ILE A 14 6.84 3.58 -6.34
CA ILE A 14 5.89 3.74 -5.23
C ILE A 14 4.59 4.29 -5.78
N PHE A 15 3.50 3.54 -5.62
CA PHE A 15 2.15 3.97 -5.94
C PHE A 15 1.41 4.36 -4.67
N PHE A 16 1.08 5.65 -4.50
CA PHE A 16 0.42 6.14 -3.30
C PHE A 16 -1.07 6.35 -3.54
N TYR A 17 -1.88 5.40 -3.05
CA TYR A 17 -3.33 5.46 -3.09
C TYR A 17 -3.94 5.01 -1.76
N ASN A 18 -4.48 5.96 -1.00
CA ASN A 18 -5.08 5.68 0.31
C ASN A 18 -6.22 6.67 0.60
N PRO A 19 -7.40 6.44 0.01
CA PRO A 19 -8.55 7.33 0.15
C PRO A 19 -9.22 7.29 1.54
N ASN A 20 -8.75 6.43 2.46
CA ASN A 20 -9.24 6.34 3.85
C ASN A 20 -8.50 7.30 4.80
N ILE A 21 -7.41 7.95 4.38
CA ILE A 21 -6.72 8.91 5.26
C ILE A 21 -7.54 10.19 5.31
N HIS A 22 -8.12 10.50 6.46
CA HIS A 22 -8.86 11.73 6.69
C HIS A 22 -8.36 12.44 7.95
N PRO A 23 -8.45 13.78 8.01
CA PRO A 23 -8.92 14.70 6.97
C PRO A 23 -7.89 14.89 5.83
N ARG A 24 -8.23 15.66 4.77
CA ARG A 24 -7.33 15.88 3.61
C ARG A 24 -5.94 16.39 4.01
N ALA A 25 -5.83 17.24 5.03
CA ALA A 25 -4.53 17.72 5.51
C ALA A 25 -3.60 16.58 5.95
N GLU A 26 -4.16 15.55 6.59
CA GLU A 26 -3.42 14.36 6.99
C GLU A 26 -2.95 13.54 5.78
N TYR A 27 -3.79 13.42 4.75
CA TYR A 27 -3.42 12.77 3.50
C TYR A 27 -2.23 13.46 2.83
N GLU A 28 -2.26 14.79 2.75
CA GLU A 28 -1.18 15.58 2.14
C GLU A 28 0.14 15.47 2.91
N ILE A 29 0.11 15.48 4.26
CA ILE A 29 1.31 15.30 5.09
C ILE A 29 1.95 13.93 4.82
N ARG A 30 1.14 12.86 4.90
CA ARG A 30 1.63 11.49 4.68
C ARG A 30 2.16 11.30 3.26
N LYS A 31 1.46 11.85 2.27
CA LYS A 31 1.88 11.81 0.87
C LYS A 31 3.20 12.54 0.67
N ALA A 32 3.31 13.78 1.13
CA ALA A 32 4.51 14.60 0.98
C ALA A 32 5.73 13.92 1.58
N GLU A 33 5.57 13.27 2.73
CA GLU A 33 6.64 12.53 3.39
C GLU A 33 7.10 11.30 2.59
N ASN A 34 6.16 10.50 2.08
CA ASN A 34 6.50 9.34 1.23
C ASN A 34 7.15 9.79 -0.07
N LYS A 35 6.68 10.90 -0.67
CA LYS A 35 7.26 11.47 -1.90
C LYS A 35 8.67 12.00 -1.67
N ARG A 36 8.93 12.69 -0.55
CA ARG A 36 10.28 13.13 -0.16
C ARG A 36 11.23 11.94 -0.06
N TYR A 37 10.84 10.92 0.70
CA TYR A 37 11.69 9.74 0.90
C TYR A 37 11.92 8.94 -0.39
N ALA A 38 10.90 8.83 -1.25
CA ALA A 38 11.06 8.25 -2.58
C ALA A 38 12.12 8.99 -3.42
N ALA A 39 12.08 10.33 -3.41
CA ALA A 39 13.05 11.15 -4.13
C ALA A 39 14.49 10.98 -3.59
N GLU A 40 14.67 10.88 -2.28
CA GLU A 40 15.98 10.61 -1.66
C GLU A 40 16.58 9.26 -2.07
N LEU A 41 15.72 8.26 -2.30
CA LEU A 41 16.13 6.95 -2.79
C LEU A 41 16.25 6.87 -4.32
N GLY A 42 15.92 7.94 -5.05
CA GLY A 42 15.87 7.93 -6.52
C GLY A 42 14.77 7.04 -7.09
N ILE A 43 13.69 6.80 -6.34
CA ILE A 43 12.60 5.90 -6.69
C ILE A 43 11.43 6.71 -7.29
N ALA A 44 10.88 6.22 -8.39
CA ALA A 44 9.70 6.84 -9.01
C ALA A 44 8.50 6.81 -8.05
N PHE A 45 7.73 7.90 -8.04
CA PHE A 45 6.57 8.06 -7.18
C PHE A 45 5.35 8.48 -7.99
N VAL A 46 4.28 7.71 -7.87
CA VAL A 46 2.99 7.96 -8.52
C VAL A 46 1.99 8.39 -7.45
N ASP A 47 1.51 9.62 -7.58
CA ASP A 47 0.43 10.19 -6.77
C ASP A 47 -0.90 9.86 -7.46
N ALA A 48 -1.68 8.94 -6.88
CA ALA A 48 -2.96 8.54 -7.44
C ALA A 48 -4.11 9.37 -6.85
N ASP A 49 -5.18 9.51 -7.61
CA ASP A 49 -6.32 10.35 -7.23
C ASP A 49 -6.88 10.00 -5.84
N TYR A 50 -7.08 11.03 -5.02
CA TYR A 50 -7.63 10.89 -3.67
C TYR A 50 -9.17 10.86 -3.72
N ASP A 51 -9.73 9.73 -4.14
CA ASP A 51 -11.18 9.51 -4.28
C ASP A 51 -11.85 9.13 -2.96
N VAL A 52 -12.07 10.16 -2.14
CA VAL A 52 -12.72 10.08 -0.82
C VAL A 52 -14.19 9.69 -0.92
N ASP A 53 -14.88 10.21 -1.92
CA ASP A 53 -16.33 10.05 -2.05
C ASP A 53 -16.66 8.59 -2.38
N GLU A 54 -15.88 7.96 -3.27
CA GLU A 54 -16.00 6.54 -3.54
C GLU A 54 -15.67 5.69 -2.31
N PHE A 55 -14.67 6.08 -1.53
CA PHE A 55 -14.33 5.36 -0.29
C PHE A 55 -15.48 5.42 0.71
N HIS A 56 -16.04 6.60 0.97
CA HIS A 56 -17.21 6.74 1.84
C HIS A 56 -18.40 5.96 1.30
N ARG A 57 -18.64 5.99 -0.02
CA ARG A 57 -19.73 5.24 -0.65
C ARG A 57 -19.62 3.73 -0.39
N ARG A 58 -18.41 3.15 -0.49
CA ARG A 58 -18.16 1.73 -0.21
C ARG A 58 -18.15 1.41 1.29
N ALA A 59 -17.76 2.36 2.13
CA ALA A 59 -17.69 2.19 3.57
C ALA A 59 -19.05 2.31 4.29
N ARG A 60 -20.08 2.85 3.63
CA ARG A 60 -21.42 2.98 4.22
C ARG A 60 -21.97 1.64 4.71
N GLY A 61 -22.43 1.61 5.95
CA GLY A 61 -22.93 0.41 6.62
C GLY A 61 -21.85 -0.49 7.22
N LEU A 62 -20.57 -0.09 7.13
CA LEU A 62 -19.43 -0.80 7.70
C LEU A 62 -18.73 0.01 8.81
N GLU A 63 -19.34 1.10 9.27
CA GLU A 63 -18.73 2.09 10.16
C GLU A 63 -18.27 1.48 11.49
N PHE A 64 -19.04 0.51 11.99
CA PHE A 64 -18.82 -0.17 13.28
C PHE A 64 -18.20 -1.56 13.14
N GLU A 65 -17.79 -1.97 11.94
CA GLU A 65 -17.06 -3.23 11.77
C GLU A 65 -15.75 -3.18 12.58
N PRO A 66 -15.40 -4.27 13.30
CA PRO A 66 -14.16 -4.30 14.06
C PRO A 66 -12.95 -4.26 13.13
N GLU A 67 -11.78 -3.93 13.70
CA GLU A 67 -10.50 -4.10 12.99
C GLU A 67 -10.34 -5.58 12.58
N ARG A 68 -9.82 -5.82 11.37
CA ARG A 68 -9.82 -7.14 10.68
C ARG A 68 -11.22 -7.65 10.29
N GLY A 69 -12.26 -6.84 10.43
CA GLY A 69 -13.61 -7.10 9.92
C GLY A 69 -13.78 -6.75 8.44
N ARG A 70 -15.02 -6.68 7.99
CA ARG A 70 -15.36 -6.52 6.56
C ARG A 70 -14.90 -5.19 5.98
N ARG A 71 -14.86 -4.14 6.81
CA ARG A 71 -14.33 -2.82 6.42
C ARG A 71 -12.87 -2.87 6.00
N CYS A 72 -12.05 -3.71 6.66
CA CYS A 72 -10.65 -3.89 6.28
C CYS A 72 -10.52 -4.51 4.90
N SER A 73 -11.24 -5.61 4.63
CA SER A 73 -11.27 -6.24 3.29
C SER A 73 -11.71 -5.26 2.22
N MET A 74 -12.84 -4.56 2.41
CA MET A 74 -13.32 -3.54 1.46
C MET A 74 -12.26 -2.48 1.15
N CYS A 75 -11.58 -2.00 2.20
CA CYS A 75 -10.53 -1.00 2.05
C CYS A 75 -9.29 -1.55 1.31
N PHE A 76 -8.93 -2.81 1.53
CA PHE A 76 -7.84 -3.45 0.78
C PHE A 76 -8.22 -3.70 -0.67
N ASP A 77 -9.42 -4.24 -0.92
CA ASP A 77 -9.94 -4.52 -2.26
C ASP A 77 -9.91 -3.26 -3.13
N MET A 78 -10.44 -2.15 -2.62
CA MET A 78 -10.43 -0.87 -3.34
C MET A 78 -9.02 -0.41 -3.71
N ARG A 79 -8.04 -0.55 -2.80
CA ARG A 79 -6.68 -0.10 -3.06
C ARG A 79 -5.93 -1.03 -4.01
N MET A 80 -6.12 -2.33 -3.85
CA MET A 80 -5.48 -3.35 -4.68
C MET A 80 -6.00 -3.30 -6.10
N ASP A 81 -7.31 -3.06 -6.29
CA ASP A 81 -7.94 -2.95 -7.60
C ASP A 81 -7.32 -1.82 -8.43
N VAL A 82 -7.26 -0.61 -7.88
CA VAL A 82 -6.65 0.56 -8.54
C VAL A 82 -5.15 0.36 -8.77
N THR A 83 -4.45 -0.26 -7.82
CA THR A 83 -3.01 -0.54 -7.97
C THR A 83 -2.75 -1.55 -9.10
N ALA A 84 -3.53 -2.63 -9.15
CA ALA A 84 -3.40 -3.67 -10.18
C ALA A 84 -3.76 -3.13 -11.56
N GLU A 85 -4.80 -2.30 -11.66
CA GLU A 85 -5.18 -1.61 -12.90
C GLU A 85 -4.04 -0.74 -13.42
N TYR A 86 -3.51 0.15 -12.57
CA TYR A 86 -2.38 1.02 -12.93
C TYR A 86 -1.18 0.20 -13.39
N ALA A 87 -0.81 -0.83 -12.62
CA ALA A 87 0.33 -1.67 -12.91
C ALA A 87 0.15 -2.47 -14.22
N SER A 88 -1.07 -2.89 -14.55
CA SER A 88 -1.40 -3.54 -15.83
C SER A 88 -1.23 -2.58 -17.02
N GLN A 89 -1.76 -1.37 -16.90
CA GLN A 89 -1.71 -0.35 -17.95
C GLN A 89 -0.28 0.17 -18.22
N HIS A 90 0.61 0.09 -17.24
CA HIS A 90 1.97 0.62 -17.31
C HIS A 90 3.05 -0.47 -17.43
N GLY A 91 2.66 -1.73 -17.66
CA GLY A 91 3.59 -2.81 -17.95
C GLY A 91 4.45 -3.27 -16.77
N PHE A 92 3.96 -3.14 -15.54
CA PHE A 92 4.63 -3.72 -14.37
C PHE A 92 4.46 -5.24 -14.35
N ASP A 93 5.51 -5.97 -13.96
CA ASP A 93 5.44 -7.43 -13.84
C ASP A 93 4.61 -7.88 -12.63
N CYS A 94 4.73 -7.14 -11.53
CA CYS A 94 4.10 -7.46 -10.26
C CYS A 94 3.79 -6.21 -9.42
N PHE A 95 2.92 -6.39 -8.43
CA PHE A 95 2.65 -5.39 -7.40
C PHE A 95 2.54 -6.05 -6.03
N THR A 96 2.73 -5.26 -4.98
CA THR A 96 2.51 -5.67 -3.59
C THR A 96 2.21 -4.42 -2.75
N THR A 97 2.01 -4.58 -1.44
CA THR A 97 1.50 -3.49 -0.60
C THR A 97 2.25 -3.33 0.71
N THR A 98 2.41 -2.10 1.17
CA THR A 98 2.94 -1.81 2.51
C THR A 98 2.01 -2.31 3.62
N ASN A 99 0.71 -2.55 3.34
CA ASN A 99 -0.19 -3.18 4.30
C ASN A 99 0.29 -4.59 4.72
N ALA A 100 1.03 -5.30 3.86
CA ALA A 100 1.60 -6.59 4.17
C ALA A 100 2.77 -6.51 5.17
N THR A 101 3.30 -5.31 5.45
CA THR A 101 4.33 -5.10 6.49
C THR A 101 3.75 -4.91 7.90
N SER A 102 2.42 -4.77 8.03
CA SER A 102 1.77 -4.40 9.29
C SER A 102 1.34 -5.61 10.10
N ARG A 103 1.90 -5.76 11.31
CA ARG A 103 1.50 -6.81 12.28
C ARG A 103 0.07 -6.66 12.80
N TRP A 104 -0.53 -5.48 12.61
CA TRP A 104 -1.89 -5.19 13.04
C TRP A 104 -2.93 -5.69 12.04
N LYS A 105 -2.57 -5.81 10.76
CA LYS A 105 -3.49 -6.24 9.71
C LYS A 105 -3.54 -7.76 9.60
N ASP A 106 -4.68 -8.28 9.16
CA ASP A 106 -4.81 -9.70 8.82
C ASP A 106 -4.16 -9.94 7.46
N MET A 107 -3.08 -10.72 7.45
CA MET A 107 -2.33 -11.04 6.24
C MET A 107 -3.14 -11.83 5.23
N LYS A 108 -4.08 -12.67 5.69
CA LYS A 108 -4.95 -13.44 4.78
C LYS A 108 -5.89 -12.51 4.04
N GLN A 109 -6.46 -11.51 4.72
CA GLN A 109 -7.29 -10.49 4.06
C GLN A 109 -6.49 -9.70 3.04
N VAL A 110 -5.29 -9.21 3.42
CA VAL A 110 -4.43 -8.43 2.52
C VAL A 110 -4.06 -9.22 1.27
N ASN A 111 -3.62 -10.47 1.45
CA ASN A 111 -3.20 -11.32 0.33
C ASN A 111 -4.39 -11.75 -0.54
N ALA A 112 -5.55 -12.04 0.05
CA ALA A 112 -6.75 -12.36 -0.71
C ALA A 112 -7.16 -11.19 -1.62
N SER A 113 -7.19 -9.95 -1.10
CA SER A 113 -7.48 -8.75 -1.88
C SER A 113 -6.49 -8.55 -3.03
N GLY A 114 -5.19 -8.75 -2.77
CA GLY A 114 -4.15 -8.64 -3.79
C GLY A 114 -4.30 -9.69 -4.91
N LEU A 115 -4.53 -10.96 -4.55
CA LEU A 115 -4.74 -12.05 -5.51
C LEU A 115 -6.01 -11.84 -6.34
N GLN A 116 -7.11 -11.38 -5.71
CA GLN A 116 -8.35 -11.06 -6.40
C GLN A 116 -8.18 -9.91 -7.40
N ALA A 117 -7.47 -8.85 -7.01
CA ALA A 117 -7.17 -7.73 -7.91
C ALA A 117 -6.31 -8.19 -9.10
N ALA A 118 -5.25 -8.97 -8.85
CA ALA A 118 -4.44 -9.53 -9.93
C ALA A 118 -5.29 -10.37 -10.91
N ALA A 119 -6.19 -11.23 -10.39
CA ALA A 119 -7.08 -12.02 -11.22
C ALA A 119 -8.04 -11.17 -12.07
N LYS A 120 -8.61 -10.11 -11.47
CA LYS A 120 -9.50 -9.17 -12.17
C LYS A 120 -8.82 -8.46 -13.33
N HIS A 121 -7.51 -8.19 -13.22
CA HIS A 121 -6.70 -7.52 -14.24
C HIS A 121 -5.83 -8.49 -15.06
N GLY A 122 -6.28 -9.74 -15.23
CA GLY A 122 -5.66 -10.69 -16.18
C GLY A 122 -4.37 -11.37 -15.71
N PHE A 123 -4.09 -11.38 -14.41
CA PHE A 123 -2.91 -11.99 -13.76
C PHE A 123 -1.55 -11.38 -14.15
N ARG A 124 -1.52 -10.33 -14.96
CA ARG A 124 -0.35 -9.52 -15.31
C ARG A 124 -0.74 -8.04 -15.10
N PRO A 125 -0.30 -7.41 -14.01
CA PRO A 125 0.71 -7.85 -13.04
C PRO A 125 0.22 -8.96 -12.09
N TYR A 126 1.13 -9.79 -11.59
CA TYR A 126 0.81 -10.72 -10.50
C TYR A 126 0.94 -10.03 -9.13
N TYR A 127 0.15 -10.46 -8.15
CA TYR A 127 0.34 -10.01 -6.77
C TYR A 127 1.48 -10.79 -6.12
N TRP A 128 2.52 -10.07 -5.67
CA TRP A 128 3.67 -10.68 -5.02
C TRP A 128 3.37 -10.93 -3.54
N VAL A 129 2.91 -12.16 -3.27
CA VAL A 129 2.78 -12.70 -1.91
C VAL A 129 4.18 -12.96 -1.36
N TYR A 130 4.55 -12.23 -0.32
CA TYR A 130 5.83 -12.37 0.34
C TYR A 130 5.70 -12.05 1.83
N ASP A 131 6.50 -12.71 2.66
CA ASP A 131 6.56 -12.41 4.09
C ASP A 131 7.40 -11.17 4.35
N TRP A 132 6.74 -10.01 4.40
CA TRP A 132 7.37 -8.74 4.72
C TRP A 132 7.48 -8.46 6.23
N GLN A 133 7.09 -9.42 7.10
CA GLN A 133 6.97 -9.23 8.54
C GLN A 133 8.09 -9.86 9.35
N THR A 134 9.16 -10.33 8.70
CA THR A 134 10.33 -10.90 9.38
C THR A 134 10.89 -9.93 10.43
N ASP A 135 11.54 -10.47 11.45
CA ASP A 135 12.08 -9.65 12.54
C ASP A 135 13.19 -8.71 12.05
N GLY A 136 14.01 -9.15 11.09
CA GLY A 136 15.02 -8.31 10.45
C GLY A 136 14.43 -7.11 9.71
N MET A 137 13.36 -7.32 8.93
CA MET A 137 12.67 -6.24 8.23
C MET A 137 11.93 -5.31 9.19
N THR A 138 11.36 -5.88 10.26
CA THR A 138 10.71 -5.12 11.33
C THR A 138 11.73 -4.21 12.03
N ALA A 139 12.90 -4.73 12.39
CA ALA A 139 13.98 -3.95 13.00
C ALA A 139 14.51 -2.87 12.06
N ARG A 140 14.66 -3.17 10.76
CA ARG A 140 15.09 -2.17 9.77
C ARG A 140 14.06 -1.05 9.62
N LYS A 141 12.76 -1.37 9.59
CA LYS A 141 11.67 -0.37 9.55
C LYS A 141 11.79 0.64 10.71
N TYR A 142 12.02 0.16 11.94
CA TYR A 142 12.17 1.05 13.10
C TYR A 142 13.42 1.93 13.02
N ARG A 143 14.54 1.40 12.53
CA ARG A 143 15.76 2.19 12.30
C ARG A 143 15.54 3.30 11.30
N ILE A 144 14.96 3.00 10.13
CA ILE A 144 14.65 4.00 9.11
C ILE A 144 13.71 5.07 9.68
N ASN A 145 12.67 4.67 10.43
CA ASN A 145 11.75 5.63 11.04
C ASN A 145 12.46 6.61 12.00
N ALA A 146 13.43 6.12 12.78
CA ALA A 146 14.23 6.95 13.68
C ALA A 146 15.22 7.85 12.92
N GLU A 147 15.91 7.31 11.90
CA GLU A 147 16.87 8.03 11.05
C GLU A 147 16.17 9.17 10.28
N GLN A 148 15.01 8.88 9.69
CA GLN A 148 14.26 9.78 8.81
C GLN A 148 13.34 10.74 9.55
N ARG A 149 13.15 10.54 10.87
CA ARG A 149 12.23 11.32 11.72
C ARG A 149 10.85 11.48 11.08
N PHE A 150 10.35 10.39 10.51
CA PHE A 150 9.05 10.35 9.86
C PHE A 150 7.94 10.85 10.80
N TYR A 151 6.98 11.56 10.21
CA TYR A 151 5.77 12.01 10.85
C TYR A 151 5.07 10.83 11.53
N LYS A 152 4.77 11.02 12.82
CA LYS A 152 4.09 10.04 13.65
C LYS A 152 2.60 10.35 13.64
N GLN A 153 1.83 9.34 13.27
CA GLN A 153 0.37 9.35 13.15
C GLN A 153 -0.27 8.77 14.41
#